data_AF-A0AAX2G8X7-F1
#
_entry.id   AF-A0AAX2G8X7-F1
#
_cell.length_a   1.000
_cell.length_b   1.000
_cell.length_c   1.000
_cell.angle_alpha   90.00
_cell.angle_beta   90.00
_cell.angle_gamma   90.00
#
_symmetry.space_group_name_H-M   'P 1'
#
loop_
_entity.id
_entity.type
_entity.pdbx_description
1 polymer ?
#
loop_
_entity_poly.entity_id
_entity_poly.type
_entity_poly.pdbx_seq_one_letter_code
_entity_poly.pdbx_strand_id
1 'polypeptide(L)'
;MRPPLTKSISLEDFQNYYWLKAELQTFCREHGLPASGSKTEITERISHYLTTGKVLKNSSVPKVSKAPLSYKDLSLQTIITKNHRCSEDVRAFFKEKIGTNFRFTVALQKFFKENVGKTYEDAITFWYEENERKKILLIKQRSARNLNTIALLGTFSKIQIIKEKQKLMRLLLGTK
;
A
#
# COMPACT_ATOMS: atom_id res chain seq x y z
N MET A 1 1.66 17.39 22.52
CA MET A 1 0.59 18.02 21.69
C MET A 1 1.24 18.58 20.45
N ARG A 2 0.56 18.55 19.30
CA ARG A 2 1.12 19.05 18.03
C ARG A 2 1.13 20.59 18.02
N PRO A 3 2.28 21.24 17.76
CA PRO A 3 2.35 22.70 17.67
C PRO A 3 1.67 23.23 16.39
N PRO A 4 1.22 24.49 16.36
CA PRO A 4 0.72 25.13 15.15
C PRO A 4 1.85 25.35 14.12
N LEU A 5 1.52 25.27 12.82
CA LEU A 5 2.48 25.55 11.74
C LEU A 5 2.68 27.06 11.61
N THR A 6 3.61 27.61 12.37
CA THR A 6 3.95 29.05 12.32
C THR A 6 5.42 29.24 11.95
N LYS A 7 5.80 30.47 11.56
CA LYS A 7 7.19 30.81 11.24
C LYS A 7 8.16 30.60 12.41
N SER A 8 7.66 30.55 13.64
CA SER A 8 8.45 30.35 14.86
C SER A 8 8.60 28.87 15.25
N ILE A 9 8.06 27.93 14.46
CA ILE A 9 8.25 26.50 14.74
C ILE A 9 9.72 26.13 14.56
N SER A 10 10.23 25.28 15.45
CA SER A 10 11.58 24.72 15.29
C SER A 10 11.62 23.78 14.08
N LEU A 11 12.78 23.69 13.41
CA LEU A 11 12.95 22.75 12.29
C LEU A 11 12.73 21.30 12.74
N GLU A 12 13.15 20.98 13.97
CA GLU A 12 13.00 19.66 14.58
C GLU A 12 11.51 19.31 14.78
N ASP A 13 10.71 20.23 15.33
CA ASP A 13 9.27 20.04 15.46
C ASP A 13 8.61 19.90 14.10
N PHE A 14 8.97 20.75 13.12
CA PHE A 14 8.41 20.66 11.78
C PHE A 14 8.66 19.28 11.14
N GLN A 15 9.83 18.69 11.34
CA GLN A 15 10.20 17.38 10.80
C GLN A 15 9.58 16.21 11.59
N ASN A 16 9.36 16.38 12.89
CA ASN A 16 8.85 15.32 13.77
C ASN A 16 7.32 15.14 13.73
N TYR A 17 6.58 16.12 13.21
CA TYR A 17 5.12 16.02 13.10
C TYR A 17 4.62 15.74 11.68
N TYR A 18 3.49 15.03 11.59
CA TYR A 18 2.80 14.82 10.33
C TYR A 18 1.96 16.04 9.95
N TRP A 19 2.21 16.62 8.77
CA TRP A 19 1.45 17.75 8.22
C TRP A 19 0.58 17.31 7.04
N LEU A 20 -0.66 17.81 6.96
CA LEU A 20 -1.50 17.68 5.78
C LEU A 20 -0.99 18.61 4.68
N LYS A 21 -1.17 18.19 3.42
CA LYS A 21 -0.77 19.02 2.27
C LYS A 21 -1.45 20.39 2.28
N ALA A 22 -2.73 20.44 2.67
CA ALA A 22 -3.48 21.69 2.76
C ALA A 22 -2.85 22.66 3.78
N GLU A 23 -2.47 22.18 4.97
CA GLU A 23 -1.80 23.00 5.99
C GLU A 23 -0.47 23.57 5.47
N LEU A 24 0.34 22.73 4.83
CA LEU A 24 1.59 23.17 4.21
C LEU A 24 1.36 24.23 3.11
N GLN A 25 0.30 24.06 2.31
CA GLN A 25 -0.06 25.01 1.27
C GLN A 25 -0.55 26.34 1.82
N THR A 26 -1.32 26.32 2.92
CA THR A 26 -1.77 27.53 3.62
C THR A 26 -0.56 28.31 4.13
N PHE A 27 0.36 27.65 4.84
CA PHE A 27 1.60 28.27 5.32
C PHE A 27 2.41 28.88 4.16
N CYS A 28 2.53 28.16 3.03
CA CYS A 28 3.19 28.70 1.86
C CYS A 28 2.53 30.00 1.36
N ARG A 29 1.20 30.03 1.25
CA ARG A 29 0.47 31.21 0.76
C ARG A 29 0.63 32.40 1.71
N GLU A 30 0.56 32.16 3.01
CA GLU A 30 0.73 33.21 4.05
C GLU A 30 2.12 33.85 4.02
N HIS A 31 3.15 33.07 3.69
CA HIS A 31 4.54 33.53 3.68
C HIS A 31 5.11 33.81 2.28
N GLY A 32 4.25 33.89 1.25
CA GLY A 32 4.67 34.21 -0.12
C GLY A 32 5.54 33.12 -0.79
N LEU A 33 5.48 31.90 -0.28
CA LEU A 33 6.12 30.74 -0.88
C LEU A 33 5.23 30.14 -1.98
N PRO A 34 5.81 29.57 -3.04
CA PRO A 34 5.06 28.75 -3.97
C PRO A 34 4.32 27.60 -3.26
N ALA A 35 3.01 27.48 -3.48
CA ALA A 35 2.15 26.44 -2.88
C ALA A 35 1.88 25.25 -3.83
N SER A 36 2.52 25.24 -5.00
CA SER A 36 2.43 24.16 -6.00
C SER A 36 3.46 23.05 -5.71
N GLY A 37 3.12 21.83 -6.10
CA GLY A 37 4.03 20.68 -6.05
C GLY A 37 3.47 19.45 -5.34
N SER A 38 4.31 18.42 -5.24
CA SER A 38 4.07 17.27 -4.38
C SER A 38 4.17 17.66 -2.89
N LYS A 39 3.65 16.83 -1.98
CA LYS A 39 3.73 17.10 -0.54
C LYS A 39 5.19 17.28 -0.09
N THR A 40 6.07 16.41 -0.58
CA THR A 40 7.51 16.43 -0.32
C THR A 40 8.17 17.70 -0.81
N GLU A 41 7.88 18.15 -2.03
CA GLU A 41 8.39 19.42 -2.57
C GLU A 41 7.99 20.63 -1.71
N ILE A 42 6.74 20.63 -1.23
CA ILE A 42 6.24 21.71 -0.37
C ILE A 42 6.93 21.63 1.00
N THR A 43 7.09 20.44 1.58
CA THR A 43 7.81 20.23 2.85
C THR A 43 9.26 20.68 2.77
N GLU A 44 10.01 20.29 1.74
CA GLU A 44 11.41 20.72 1.55
C GLU A 44 11.54 22.24 1.44
N ARG A 45 10.60 22.88 0.72
CA ARG A 45 10.56 24.33 0.58
C ARG A 45 10.32 25.05 1.90
N ILE A 46 9.40 24.53 2.73
CA ILE A 46 9.12 25.06 4.06
C ILE A 46 10.32 24.87 4.98
N SER A 47 10.94 23.68 5.00
CA SER A 47 12.17 23.41 5.75
C SER A 47 13.27 24.42 5.38
N HIS A 48 13.49 24.65 4.08
CA HIS A 48 14.49 25.62 3.62
C HIS A 48 14.15 27.06 4.07
N TYR A 49 12.87 27.45 4.00
CA TYR A 49 12.41 28.77 4.43
C TYR A 49 12.59 28.97 5.94
N LEU A 50 12.32 27.95 6.77
CA LEU A 50 12.53 28.02 8.22
C LEU A 50 14.01 28.15 8.57
N THR A 51 14.91 27.48 7.84
CA THR A 51 16.36 27.54 8.10
C THR A 51 17.01 28.82 7.58
N THR A 52 16.64 29.30 6.38
CA THR A 52 17.36 30.37 5.68
C THR A 52 16.61 31.70 5.61
N GLY A 53 15.31 31.70 5.88
CA GLY A 53 14.41 32.83 5.65
C GLY A 53 14.19 33.19 4.18
N LYS A 54 14.81 32.47 3.23
CA LYS A 54 14.78 32.78 1.80
C LYS A 54 13.76 31.94 1.05
N VAL A 55 13.02 32.61 0.16
CA VAL A 55 12.07 31.96 -0.75
C VAL A 55 12.84 31.27 -1.87
N LEU A 56 12.75 29.94 -1.95
CA LEU A 56 13.27 29.19 -3.09
C LEU A 56 12.34 29.44 -4.28
N LYS A 57 12.80 30.23 -5.26
CA LYS A 57 12.06 30.47 -6.50
C LYS A 57 11.90 29.13 -7.22
N ASN A 58 10.70 28.83 -7.68
CA ASN A 58 10.44 27.56 -8.37
C ASN A 58 11.40 27.43 -9.57
N SER A 59 12.36 26.52 -9.47
CA SER A 59 12.99 25.94 -10.65
C SER A 59 11.93 25.08 -11.32
N SER A 60 11.06 25.71 -12.11
CA SER A 60 10.28 25.05 -13.14
C SER A 60 11.28 24.53 -14.17
N VAL A 61 12.01 23.47 -13.83
CA VAL A 61 12.68 22.68 -14.87
C VAL A 61 11.53 22.15 -15.71
N PRO A 62 11.44 22.51 -17.00
CA PRO A 62 10.46 21.90 -17.87
C PRO A 62 10.70 20.41 -17.77
N LYS A 63 9.72 19.66 -17.26
CA LYS A 63 9.75 18.21 -17.44
C LYS A 63 9.79 18.03 -18.94
N VAL A 64 10.93 17.56 -19.46
CA VAL A 64 11.02 17.03 -20.82
C VAL A 64 10.03 15.87 -20.83
N SER A 65 8.79 16.18 -21.20
CA SER A 65 7.76 15.20 -21.43
C SER A 65 8.22 14.49 -22.69
N LYS A 66 8.97 13.40 -22.52
CA LYS A 66 8.96 12.35 -23.55
C LYS A 66 7.48 12.11 -23.83
N ALA A 67 7.10 12.20 -25.11
CA ALA A 67 5.73 11.97 -25.53
C ALA A 67 5.20 10.72 -24.81
N PRO A 68 3.97 10.76 -24.24
CA PRO A 68 3.41 9.57 -23.62
C PRO A 68 3.40 8.46 -24.67
N LEU A 69 4.16 7.39 -24.40
CA LEU A 69 4.13 6.19 -25.24
C LEU A 69 2.68 5.75 -25.30
N SER A 70 2.13 5.69 -26.51
CA SER A 70 0.79 5.18 -26.71
C SER A 70 0.77 3.73 -26.29
N TYR A 71 -0.38 3.25 -25.80
CA TYR A 71 -0.56 1.84 -25.53
C TYR A 71 -0.10 0.93 -26.69
N LYS A 72 -0.34 1.38 -27.94
CA LYS A 72 0.02 0.63 -29.16
C LYS A 72 1.52 0.44 -29.36
N ASP A 73 2.35 1.24 -28.68
CA ASP A 73 3.81 1.17 -28.78
C ASP A 73 4.42 0.22 -27.73
N LEU A 74 3.59 -0.31 -26.83
CA LEU A 74 4.03 -1.22 -25.77
C LEU A 74 4.03 -2.68 -26.28
N SER A 75 5.08 -3.42 -25.94
CA SER A 75 5.23 -4.82 -26.28
C SER A 75 5.70 -5.63 -25.07
N LEU A 76 5.70 -6.95 -25.18
CA LEU A 76 6.24 -7.83 -24.13
C LEU A 76 7.70 -7.51 -23.80
N GLN A 77 8.45 -7.04 -24.80
CA GLN A 77 9.87 -6.70 -24.69
C GLN A 77 10.11 -5.26 -24.19
N THR A 78 9.05 -4.51 -23.86
CA THR A 78 9.21 -3.17 -23.29
C THR A 78 9.93 -3.25 -21.95
N ILE A 79 11.03 -2.48 -21.85
CA ILE A 79 11.89 -2.47 -20.66
C ILE A 79 11.32 -1.54 -19.59
N ILE A 80 11.28 -2.04 -18.35
CA ILE A 80 10.91 -1.28 -17.16
C ILE A 80 12.01 -0.26 -16.87
N THR A 81 11.67 1.03 -16.91
CA THR A 81 12.60 2.13 -16.64
C THR A 81 12.52 2.62 -15.20
N LYS A 82 13.56 3.32 -14.73
CA LYS A 82 13.59 3.92 -13.37
C LYS A 82 12.41 4.86 -13.09
N ASN A 83 11.88 5.51 -14.12
CA ASN A 83 10.75 6.44 -14.04
C ASN A 83 9.42 5.80 -14.48
N HIS A 84 9.33 4.46 -14.46
CA HIS A 84 8.14 3.73 -14.86
C HIS A 84 6.89 4.19 -14.09
N ARG A 85 5.79 4.39 -14.82
CA ARG A 85 4.50 4.82 -14.28
C ARG A 85 3.43 3.82 -14.67
N CYS A 86 2.57 3.47 -13.71
CA CYS A 86 1.36 2.67 -13.96
C CYS A 86 0.26 3.56 -14.58
N SER A 87 0.48 4.06 -15.80
CA SER A 87 -0.48 4.90 -16.54
C SER A 87 -1.67 4.08 -17.06
N GLU A 88 -2.67 4.77 -17.64
CA GLU A 88 -3.80 4.09 -18.29
C GLU A 88 -3.35 3.29 -19.52
N ASP A 89 -2.37 3.78 -20.29
CA ASP A 89 -1.82 3.04 -21.44
C ASP A 89 -1.16 1.73 -21.01
N VAL A 90 -0.34 1.76 -19.95
CA VAL A 90 0.24 0.54 -19.38
C VAL A 90 -0.88 -0.35 -18.82
N ARG A 91 -1.92 0.22 -18.19
CA ARG A 91 -3.07 -0.58 -17.74
C ARG A 91 -3.77 -1.30 -18.89
N ALA A 92 -4.00 -0.61 -20.00
CA ALA A 92 -4.60 -1.17 -21.20
C ALA A 92 -3.75 -2.34 -21.74
N PHE A 93 -2.42 -2.18 -21.77
CA PHE A 93 -1.49 -3.25 -22.14
C PHE A 93 -1.63 -4.50 -21.31
N PHE A 94 -1.53 -4.35 -20.00
CA PHE A 94 -1.61 -5.51 -19.12
C PHE A 94 -3.01 -6.14 -19.15
N LYS A 95 -4.07 -5.35 -19.36
CA LYS A 95 -5.43 -5.89 -19.55
C LYS A 95 -5.58 -6.69 -20.84
N GLU A 96 -4.95 -6.28 -21.95
CA GLU A 96 -4.98 -7.09 -23.18
C GLU A 96 -4.23 -8.41 -23.00
N LYS A 97 -3.06 -8.40 -22.33
CA LYS A 97 -2.24 -9.61 -22.16
C LYS A 97 -2.73 -10.56 -21.06
N ILE A 98 -3.33 -10.04 -19.99
CA ILE A 98 -3.74 -10.83 -18.82
C ILE A 98 -5.26 -11.00 -18.75
N GLY A 99 -6.02 -10.00 -19.20
CA GLY A 99 -7.48 -9.97 -19.14
C GLY A 99 -8.03 -8.89 -18.22
N THR A 100 -9.35 -8.76 -18.21
CA THR A 100 -10.10 -7.68 -17.54
C THR A 100 -9.96 -7.66 -16.02
N ASN A 101 -9.61 -8.79 -15.41
CA ASN A 101 -9.38 -8.91 -13.97
C ASN A 101 -8.04 -8.32 -13.52
N PHE A 102 -7.18 -7.88 -14.44
CA PHE A 102 -5.90 -7.28 -14.12
C PHE A 102 -6.03 -6.03 -13.23
N ARG A 103 -5.22 -6.00 -12.16
CA ARG A 103 -5.04 -4.83 -11.31
C ARG A 103 -3.56 -4.67 -10.93
N PHE A 104 -3.12 -3.42 -10.84
CA PHE A 104 -1.82 -3.07 -10.28
C PHE A 104 -1.81 -3.27 -8.77
N THR A 105 -1.39 -4.46 -8.34
CA THR A 105 -1.20 -4.76 -6.92
C THR A 105 0.04 -4.05 -6.37
N VAL A 106 0.11 -3.87 -5.04
CA VAL A 106 1.29 -3.30 -4.37
C VAL A 106 2.55 -4.12 -4.67
N ALA A 107 2.42 -5.45 -4.74
CA ALA A 107 3.53 -6.35 -5.07
C ALA A 107 4.06 -6.08 -6.50
N LEU A 108 3.17 -5.93 -7.49
CA LEU A 108 3.59 -5.61 -8.85
C LEU A 108 4.18 -4.20 -8.96
N GLN A 109 3.65 -3.22 -8.23
CA GLN A 109 4.24 -1.88 -8.16
C GLN A 109 5.65 -1.89 -7.54
N LYS A 110 5.86 -2.73 -6.52
CA LYS A 110 7.18 -2.94 -5.92
C LYS A 110 8.13 -3.61 -6.92
N PHE A 111 7.65 -4.63 -7.63
CA PHE A 111 8.41 -5.28 -8.71
C PHE A 111 8.93 -4.28 -9.74
N PHE A 112 8.09 -3.37 -10.25
CA PHE A 112 8.53 -2.33 -11.19
C PHE A 112 9.64 -1.42 -10.65
N LYS A 113 9.64 -1.12 -9.34
CA LYS A 113 10.65 -0.25 -8.72
C LYS A 113 11.99 -0.95 -8.54
N GLU A 114 11.95 -2.25 -8.21
CA GLU A 114 13.13 -3.04 -7.87
C GLU A 114 13.78 -3.71 -9.10
N ASN A 115 13.02 -3.87 -10.18
CA ASN A 115 13.44 -4.62 -11.37
C ASN A 115 13.54 -3.71 -12.60
N VAL A 116 14.23 -2.58 -12.47
CA VAL A 116 14.58 -1.74 -13.63
C VAL A 116 15.48 -2.56 -14.56
N GLY A 117 15.17 -2.54 -15.86
CA GLY A 117 15.86 -3.36 -16.87
C GLY A 117 15.16 -4.67 -17.22
N LYS A 118 14.20 -5.15 -16.42
CA LYS A 118 13.35 -6.29 -16.79
C LYS A 118 12.29 -5.90 -17.81
N THR A 119 11.73 -6.90 -18.47
CA THR A 119 10.70 -6.71 -19.50
C THR A 119 9.29 -6.69 -18.91
N TYR A 120 8.31 -6.30 -19.73
CA TYR A 120 6.90 -6.45 -19.38
C TYR A 120 6.45 -7.91 -19.34
N GLU A 121 7.09 -8.78 -20.12
CA GLU A 121 6.93 -10.23 -20.01
C GLU A 121 7.27 -10.74 -18.61
N ASP A 122 8.42 -10.33 -18.05
CA ASP A 122 8.80 -10.68 -16.68
C ASP A 122 7.76 -10.20 -15.65
N ALA A 123 7.22 -9.00 -15.85
CA ALA A 123 6.20 -8.43 -14.98
C ALA A 123 4.86 -9.19 -15.06
N ILE A 124 4.49 -9.68 -16.24
CA ILE A 124 3.30 -10.52 -16.45
C ILE A 124 3.49 -11.87 -15.77
N THR A 125 4.64 -12.51 -15.95
CA THR A 125 4.98 -13.77 -15.28
C THR A 125 4.90 -13.63 -13.76
N PHE A 126 5.54 -12.60 -13.21
CA PHE A 126 5.44 -12.28 -11.78
C PHE A 126 4.00 -12.09 -11.31
N TRP A 127 3.15 -11.45 -12.12
CA TRP A 127 1.74 -11.25 -11.77
C TRP A 127 0.99 -12.57 -11.65
N TYR A 128 1.19 -13.52 -12.58
CA TYR A 128 0.55 -14.83 -12.51
C TYR A 128 1.00 -15.64 -11.29
N GLU A 129 2.31 -15.70 -11.06
CA GLU A 129 2.89 -16.39 -9.89
C GLU A 129 2.33 -15.85 -8.58
N GLU A 130 2.26 -14.52 -8.44
CA GLU A 130 1.77 -13.88 -7.23
C GLU A 130 0.26 -14.12 -7.01
N ASN A 131 -0.53 -14.22 -8.08
CA ASN A 131 -1.95 -14.55 -7.97
C ASN A 131 -2.18 -16.01 -7.58
N GLU A 132 -1.44 -16.94 -8.18
CA GLU A 132 -1.51 -18.36 -7.79
C GLU A 132 -1.03 -18.57 -6.35
N ARG A 133 0.05 -17.91 -5.93
CA ARG A 133 0.51 -17.93 -4.54
C ARG A 133 -0.58 -17.47 -3.57
N LYS A 134 -1.28 -16.37 -3.88
CA LYS A 134 -2.39 -15.87 -3.06
C LYS A 134 -3.57 -16.85 -3.02
N LYS A 135 -3.91 -17.45 -4.16
CA LYS A 135 -4.97 -18.46 -4.26
C LYS A 135 -4.66 -19.67 -3.40
N ILE A 136 -3.44 -20.21 -3.49
CA ILE A 136 -2.98 -21.32 -2.65
C ILE A 136 -3.02 -20.95 -1.17
N LEU A 137 -2.57 -19.74 -0.81
CA LEU A 137 -2.61 -19.27 0.58
C LEU A 137 -4.04 -19.20 1.12
N LEU A 138 -4.98 -18.69 0.33
CA LEU A 138 -6.40 -18.63 0.69
C LEU A 138 -7.01 -20.02 0.87
N ILE A 139 -6.67 -20.99 0.00
CA ILE A 139 -7.11 -22.38 0.11
C ILE A 139 -6.59 -23.00 1.42
N LYS A 140 -5.29 -22.83 1.72
CA LYS A 140 -4.69 -23.33 2.96
C LYS A 140 -5.35 -22.73 4.21
N GLN A 141 -5.61 -21.42 4.20
CA GLN A 141 -6.29 -20.74 5.31
C GLN A 141 -7.75 -21.20 5.50
N ARG A 142 -8.46 -21.51 4.43
CA ARG A 142 -9.83 -22.07 4.51
C ARG A 142 -9.81 -23.48 5.08
N SER A 143 -8.87 -24.31 4.63
CA SER A 143 -8.69 -25.67 5.13
C SER A 143 -8.36 -25.68 6.64
N ALA A 144 -7.39 -24.86 7.07
CA ALA A 144 -7.02 -24.73 8.49
C ALA A 144 -8.19 -24.25 9.36
N ARG A 145 -9.00 -23.29 8.87
CA ARG A 145 -10.21 -22.83 9.57
C ARG A 145 -11.23 -23.95 9.71
N ASN A 146 -11.47 -24.73 8.65
CA ASN A 146 -12.43 -25.83 8.69
C ASN A 146 -11.99 -26.92 9.69
N LEU A 147 -10.70 -27.31 9.66
CA LEU A 147 -10.14 -28.27 10.62
C LEU A 147 -10.27 -27.79 12.07
N ASN A 148 -10.00 -26.51 12.34
CA ASN A 148 -10.18 -25.94 13.68
C ASN A 148 -11.65 -25.95 14.12
N THR A 149 -12.59 -25.66 13.22
CA THR A 149 -14.03 -25.72 13.51
C THR A 149 -14.47 -27.15 13.84
N ILE A 150 -14.01 -28.15 13.08
CA ILE A 150 -14.30 -29.57 13.33
C ILE A 150 -13.72 -29.99 14.69
N ALA A 151 -12.48 -29.59 15.00
CA ALA A 151 -11.85 -29.89 16.28
C ALA A 151 -12.63 -29.28 17.46
N LEU A 152 -13.08 -28.03 17.34
CA LEU A 152 -13.91 -27.38 18.36
C LEU A 152 -15.25 -28.11 18.56
N LEU A 153 -15.96 -28.46 17.49
CA LEU A 153 -17.22 -29.22 17.61
C LEU A 153 -17.03 -30.57 18.30
N GLY A 154 -15.91 -31.26 18.01
CA GLY A 154 -15.53 -32.50 18.68
C GLY A 154 -15.24 -32.33 20.17
N THR A 155 -14.53 -31.26 20.57
CA THR A 155 -14.25 -30.99 21.99
C THR A 155 -15.51 -30.59 22.75
N PHE A 156 -16.38 -29.76 22.16
CA PHE A 156 -17.68 -29.41 22.74
C PHE A 156 -18.55 -30.65 22.97
N SER A 157 -18.62 -31.56 21.99
CA SER A 157 -19.38 -32.82 22.13
C SER A 157 -18.82 -33.70 23.26
N LYS A 158 -17.49 -33.86 23.36
CA LYS A 158 -16.85 -34.60 24.46
C LYS A 158 -17.14 -33.98 25.83
N ILE A 159 -17.07 -32.66 25.95
CA ILE A 159 -17.36 -31.94 27.19
C ILE A 159 -18.82 -32.14 27.60
N GLN A 160 -19.75 -32.10 26.64
CA GLN A 160 -21.18 -32.33 26.90
C GLN A 160 -21.43 -33.75 27.44
N ILE A 161 -20.79 -34.77 26.83
CA ILE A 161 -20.88 -36.16 27.30
C ILE A 161 -20.32 -36.30 28.72
N ILE A 162 -19.19 -35.64 29.03
CA ILE A 162 -18.60 -35.69 30.38
C ILE A 162 -19.52 -35.01 31.40
N LYS A 163 -20.11 -33.85 31.07
CA LYS A 163 -21.06 -33.15 31.95
C LYS A 163 -22.30 -34.01 32.25
N GLU A 164 -22.87 -34.66 31.23
CA GLU A 164 -24.01 -35.58 31.41
C GLU A 164 -23.63 -36.78 32.29
N LYS A 165 -22.46 -37.40 32.07
CA LYS A 165 -21.98 -38.49 32.93
C LYS A 165 -21.78 -38.06 34.39
N GLN A 166 -21.20 -36.88 34.62
CA GLN A 166 -21.04 -36.34 35.98
C GLN A 166 -22.39 -36.04 36.65
N LYS A 167 -23.36 -35.51 35.89
CA LYS A 167 -24.73 -35.28 36.38
C LYS A 167 -25.40 -36.59 36.78
N LEU A 168 -25.30 -37.63 35.94
CA LEU A 168 -25.85 -38.96 36.23
C LEU A 168 -25.19 -39.59 37.47
N MET A 169 -23.87 -39.44 37.61
CA MET A 169 -23.13 -39.98 38.74
C MET A 169 -23.49 -39.28 40.05
N ARG A 170 -23.74 -37.96 40.03
CA ARG A 170 -24.29 -37.22 41.20
C ARG A 170 -25.71 -37.65 41.56
N LEU A 171 -26.55 -37.98 40.58
CA LEU A 171 -27.90 -38.52 40.82
C LEU A 171 -27.84 -39.92 41.45
N LEU A 172 -26.92 -40.77 40.99
CA LEU A 172 -26.73 -42.13 41.51
C LEU A 172 -26.09 -42.16 42.91
N LEU A 173 -25.20 -41.20 43.21
CA LEU A 173 -24.58 -41.05 44.52
C LEU A 173 -25.42 -40.28 45.54
N GLY A 174 -26.67 -39.92 45.19
CA GLY A 174 -27.71 -39.39 46.08
C GLY A 174 -27.24 -38.96 47.46
N THR A 175 -26.79 -37.72 47.58
CA THR A 175 -26.71 -37.05 48.88
C THR A 175 -28.12 -36.99 49.47
N LYS A 176 -28.37 -37.83 50.48
CA LYS A 176 -29.12 -37.39 51.66
C LYS A 176 -28.37 -36.24 52.33
#